data_AF-Q0FYS3-F1
#
_entry.id   AF-Q0FYS3-F1
#
_cell.length_a   1.000
_cell.length_b   1.000
_cell.length_c   1.000
_cell.angle_alpha   90.00
_cell.angle_beta   90.00
_cell.angle_gamma   90.00
#
_symmetry.space_group_name_H-M   'P 1'
#
loop_
_entity.id
_entity.type
_entity.pdbx_description
1 polymer ?
#
loop_
_entity_poly.entity_id
_entity_poly.type
_entity_poly.pdbx_seq_one_letter_code
_entity_poly.pdbx_strand_id
1 'polypeptide(L)'
;MTKSFQSADGKPLKLYPTPERPIPLAILLAAGILAVTAIGLGLASNRTGVGAFGTPDVQTVASRPLALDDTRAETAVISDAKTGETLLSLPTESGGFALESLRNLQRYRTIRGVPEEGAFLLALKADGRLVVEDPETNRQVELRAFGKVNTEVFAGLLDWEEVIN
;
A
#
# COMPACT_ATOMS: atom_id res chain seq x y z
N MET A 1 -9.12 -23.62 -45.32
CA MET A 1 -10.10 -22.74 -46.01
C MET A 1 -10.10 -21.39 -45.32
N THR A 2 -9.36 -20.42 -45.86
CA THR A 2 -9.26 -19.07 -45.31
C THR A 2 -10.45 -18.25 -45.82
N LYS A 3 -11.37 -17.84 -44.93
CA LYS A 3 -12.48 -16.96 -45.31
C LYS A 3 -11.91 -15.63 -45.78
N SER A 4 -12.06 -15.34 -47.07
CA SER A 4 -11.71 -14.04 -47.66
C SER A 4 -12.81 -13.04 -47.34
N PHE A 5 -12.52 -12.09 -46.46
CA PHE A 5 -13.43 -10.98 -46.16
C PHE A 5 -13.27 -9.94 -47.26
N GLN A 6 -14.29 -9.78 -48.10
CA GLN A 6 -14.32 -8.78 -49.18
C GLN A 6 -15.21 -7.60 -48.77
N SER A 7 -14.80 -6.39 -49.18
CA SER A 7 -15.62 -5.18 -49.07
C SER A 7 -16.80 -5.25 -50.06
N ALA A 8 -17.89 -4.53 -49.77
CA ALA A 8 -19.11 -4.52 -50.58
C ALA A 8 -18.89 -4.05 -52.04
N ASP A 9 -17.78 -3.35 -52.31
CA ASP A 9 -17.35 -2.90 -53.64
C ASP A 9 -16.35 -3.87 -54.32
N GLY A 10 -16.20 -5.10 -53.83
CA GLY A 10 -15.36 -6.15 -54.42
C GLY A 10 -13.85 -5.91 -54.28
N LYS A 11 -13.43 -4.83 -53.63
CA LYS A 11 -12.01 -4.57 -53.37
C LYS A 11 -11.52 -5.38 -52.16
N PRO A 12 -10.27 -5.88 -52.20
CA PRO A 12 -9.69 -6.54 -51.03
C PRO A 12 -9.61 -5.54 -49.87
N LEU A 13 -9.89 -6.01 -48.66
CA LEU A 13 -9.70 -5.21 -47.46
C LEU A 13 -8.22 -4.84 -47.35
N LYS A 14 -7.93 -3.54 -47.36
CA LYS A 14 -6.57 -3.02 -47.18
C LYS A 14 -6.22 -3.06 -45.70
N LEU A 15 -5.61 -4.16 -45.27
CA LEU A 15 -5.03 -4.28 -43.94
C LEU A 15 -3.63 -3.67 -43.97
N TYR A 16 -3.45 -2.58 -43.22
CA TYR A 16 -2.15 -1.97 -42.98
C TYR A 16 -1.62 -2.44 -41.61
N PRO A 17 -0.30 -2.58 -41.43
CA PRO A 17 0.78 -2.34 -42.40
C PRO A 17 1.05 -3.55 -43.32
N THR A 18 1.58 -3.30 -44.52
CA THR A 18 2.05 -4.34 -45.47
C THR A 18 3.56 -4.21 -45.69
N PRO A 19 4.27 -5.27 -46.15
CA PRO A 19 5.70 -5.18 -46.47
C PRO A 19 6.06 -4.07 -47.45
N GLU A 20 5.13 -3.73 -48.36
CA GLU A 20 5.29 -2.66 -49.36
C GLU A 20 5.01 -1.25 -48.81
N ARG A 21 4.34 -1.15 -47.65
CA ARG A 21 4.05 0.10 -46.94
C ARG A 21 4.25 -0.11 -45.43
N PRO A 22 5.52 -0.25 -44.98
CA PRO A 22 5.83 -0.42 -43.57
C PRO A 22 5.52 0.87 -42.81
N ILE A 23 5.37 0.75 -41.49
CA ILE A 23 5.28 1.91 -40.60
C ILE A 23 6.59 2.71 -40.74
N PRO A 24 6.53 4.03 -40.98
CA PRO A 24 7.73 4.87 -41.06
C PRO A 24 8.60 4.73 -39.81
N LEU A 25 9.91 4.59 -40.01
CA LEU A 25 10.87 4.43 -38.90
C LEU A 25 10.79 5.58 -37.89
N ALA A 26 10.51 6.80 -38.34
CA ALA A 26 10.33 7.96 -37.46
C ALA A 26 9.18 7.77 -36.46
N ILE A 27 8.07 7.12 -36.86
CA ILE A 27 6.93 6.85 -35.99
C ILE A 27 7.31 5.78 -34.95
N LEU A 28 8.02 4.73 -35.38
CA LEU A 28 8.50 3.70 -34.46
C LEU A 28 9.51 4.25 -33.45
N LEU A 29 10.43 5.11 -33.88
CA LEU A 29 11.39 5.78 -33.01
C LEU A 29 10.68 6.71 -32.03
N ALA A 30 9.70 7.51 -32.49
CA ALA A 30 8.92 8.38 -31.61
C ALA A 30 8.15 7.57 -30.55
N ALA A 31 7.50 6.47 -30.94
CA ALA A 31 6.80 5.59 -30.01
C ALA A 31 7.77 4.94 -29.00
N GLY A 32 8.94 4.50 -29.47
CA GLY A 32 10.00 3.94 -28.61
C GLY A 32 10.53 4.96 -27.60
N ILE A 33 10.84 6.18 -28.06
CA ILE A 33 11.29 7.27 -27.18
C ILE A 33 10.20 7.61 -26.15
N LEU A 34 8.94 7.70 -26.57
CA LEU A 34 7.83 7.97 -25.66
C LEU A 34 7.70 6.88 -24.59
N ALA A 35 7.76 5.61 -24.99
CA ALA A 35 7.65 4.48 -24.07
C ALA A 35 8.81 4.46 -23.06
N VAL A 36 10.05 4.62 -23.52
CA VAL A 36 11.24 4.67 -22.65
C VAL A 36 11.18 5.88 -21.73
N THR A 37 10.74 7.04 -22.22
CA THR A 37 10.60 8.26 -21.41
C THR A 37 9.52 8.07 -20.34
N ALA A 38 8.37 7.48 -20.67
CA ALA A 38 7.30 7.22 -19.70
C ALA A 38 7.76 6.25 -18.60
N ILE A 39 8.46 5.16 -18.96
CA ILE A 39 9.03 4.22 -18.00
C ILE A 39 10.09 4.92 -17.14
N GLY A 40 10.99 5.69 -17.75
CA GLY A 40 12.04 6.43 -17.04
C GLY A 40 11.47 7.44 -16.04
N LEU A 41 10.46 8.22 -16.44
CA LEU A 41 9.75 9.15 -15.57
C LEU A 41 9.01 8.42 -14.44
N GLY A 42 8.36 7.28 -14.73
CA GLY A 42 7.68 6.47 -13.72
C GLY A 42 8.66 5.92 -12.67
N LEU A 43 9.80 5.40 -13.10
CA LEU A 43 10.86 4.92 -12.21
C LEU A 43 11.48 6.06 -11.39
N ALA A 44 11.70 7.22 -12.01
CA ALA A 44 12.22 8.39 -11.33
C ALA A 44 11.22 8.94 -10.31
N SER A 45 9.94 9.07 -10.67
CA SER A 45 8.86 9.49 -9.76
C SER A 45 8.71 8.53 -8.59
N ASN A 46 8.76 7.21 -8.82
CA ASN A 46 8.71 6.21 -7.75
C ASN A 46 9.89 6.28 -6.79
N ARG A 47 11.09 6.67 -7.26
CA ARG A 47 12.27 6.83 -6.38
C ARG A 47 12.33 8.18 -5.67
N THR A 48 11.87 9.24 -6.33
CA THR A 48 11.98 10.62 -5.82
C THR A 48 10.75 11.08 -5.05
N GLY A 49 9.63 10.37 -5.17
CA GLY A 49 8.34 10.77 -4.58
C GLY A 49 7.69 11.97 -5.28
N VAL A 50 8.24 12.46 -6.40
CA VAL A 50 7.67 13.59 -7.15
C VAL A 50 6.29 13.21 -7.69
N GLY A 51 5.27 13.99 -7.32
CA GLY A 51 3.86 13.73 -7.66
C GLY A 51 3.15 12.75 -6.72
N ALA A 52 3.82 12.26 -5.68
CA ALA A 52 3.15 11.51 -4.62
C ALA A 52 2.25 12.46 -3.83
N PHE A 53 0.94 12.20 -3.85
CA PHE A 53 0.01 12.81 -2.90
C PHE A 53 0.26 12.16 -1.54
N GLY A 54 1.12 12.78 -0.75
CA GLY A 54 1.32 12.40 0.64
C GLY A 54 0.10 12.80 1.47
N THR A 55 -0.24 11.97 2.45
CA THR A 55 -1.06 12.43 3.57
C THR A 55 -0.34 13.64 4.20
N PRO A 56 -1.01 14.80 4.40
CA PRO A 56 -0.40 15.93 5.10
C PRO A 56 0.16 15.46 6.43
N ASP A 57 1.41 15.83 6.72
CA ASP A 57 2.03 15.54 8.00
C ASP A 57 1.35 16.39 9.07
N VAL A 58 0.48 15.73 9.84
CA VAL A 58 -0.29 16.34 10.93
C VAL A 58 0.35 15.88 12.23
N GLN A 59 0.51 16.80 13.17
CA GLN A 59 1.06 16.52 14.49
C GLN A 59 0.32 15.34 15.15
N THR A 60 1.09 14.40 15.68
CA THR A 60 0.58 13.35 16.56
C THR A 60 0.32 13.93 17.94
N VAL A 61 -0.90 13.76 18.46
CA VAL A 61 -1.31 14.27 19.78
C VAL A 61 -1.29 13.19 20.87
N ALA A 62 -1.35 11.92 20.48
CA ALA A 62 -1.06 10.79 21.35
C ALA A 62 -0.66 9.58 20.52
N SER A 63 0.09 8.69 21.14
CA SER A 63 0.57 7.50 20.48
C SER A 63 0.78 6.32 21.43
N ARG A 64 0.58 5.11 20.93
CA ARG A 64 0.99 3.90 21.61
C ARG A 64 1.83 3.01 20.68
N PRO A 65 3.03 2.58 21.10
CA PRO A 65 3.80 1.65 20.30
C PRO A 65 3.23 0.23 20.46
N LEU A 66 2.92 -0.41 19.35
CA LEU A 66 2.34 -1.74 19.26
C LEU A 66 3.40 -2.74 18.80
N ALA A 67 3.46 -3.89 19.46
CA ALA A 67 4.19 -5.07 19.01
C ALA A 67 3.18 -6.17 18.64
N LEU A 68 3.48 -6.91 17.58
CA LEU A 68 2.71 -8.09 17.18
C LEU A 68 3.57 -9.33 17.40
N ASP A 69 3.12 -10.22 18.30
CA ASP A 69 3.62 -11.58 18.44
C ASP A 69 2.64 -12.55 17.81
N ASP A 70 2.99 -13.03 16.61
CA ASP A 70 2.24 -14.02 15.84
C ASP A 70 3.01 -15.34 15.73
N THR A 71 3.92 -15.61 16.68
CA THR A 71 4.75 -16.82 16.66
C THR A 71 4.02 -18.07 17.16
N ARG A 72 2.87 -17.90 17.82
CA ARG A 72 2.08 -19.01 18.38
C ARG A 72 0.99 -19.43 17.39
N ALA A 73 0.92 -20.73 17.12
CA ALA A 73 0.03 -21.30 16.11
C ALA A 73 -1.46 -21.00 16.35
N GLU A 74 -1.89 -20.91 17.60
CA GLU A 74 -3.32 -20.80 17.97
C GLU A 74 -3.77 -19.38 18.33
N THR A 75 -2.87 -18.51 18.76
CA THR A 75 -3.23 -17.18 19.27
C THR A 75 -2.17 -16.15 18.94
N ALA A 76 -2.58 -15.04 18.35
CA ALA A 76 -1.74 -13.88 18.12
C ALA A 76 -2.02 -12.80 19.18
N VAL A 77 -0.96 -12.11 19.59
CA VAL A 77 -1.00 -11.11 20.66
C VAL A 77 -0.50 -9.78 20.14
N ILE A 78 -1.28 -8.73 20.40
CA ILE A 78 -0.87 -7.34 20.24
C ILE A 78 -0.57 -6.78 21.63
N SER A 79 0.65 -6.30 21.84
CA SER A 79 1.11 -5.76 23.11
C SER A 79 1.64 -4.33 22.96
N ASP A 80 1.74 -3.62 24.08
CA ASP A 80 2.50 -2.39 24.16
C ASP A 80 3.99 -2.71 24.07
N ALA A 81 4.70 -2.12 23.10
CA ALA A 81 6.11 -2.43 22.87
C ALA A 81 7.07 -1.81 23.90
N LYS A 82 6.62 -0.83 24.70
CA LYS A 82 7.39 -0.24 25.80
C LYS A 82 7.22 -1.04 27.09
N THR A 83 5.99 -1.39 27.45
CA THR A 83 5.68 -2.02 28.75
C THR A 83 5.59 -3.55 28.68
N GLY A 84 5.35 -4.11 27.50
CA GLY A 84 5.06 -5.53 27.30
C GLY A 84 3.64 -5.94 27.69
N GLU A 85 2.76 -4.98 28.02
CA GLU A 85 1.38 -5.25 28.38
C GLU A 85 0.60 -5.82 27.19
N THR A 86 -0.12 -6.92 27.40
CA THR A 86 -1.03 -7.47 26.38
C THR A 86 -2.26 -6.59 26.23
N LEU A 87 -2.41 -5.96 25.06
CA LEU A 87 -3.54 -5.08 24.75
C LEU A 87 -4.69 -5.85 24.09
N LEU A 88 -4.36 -6.82 23.23
CA LEU A 88 -5.35 -7.62 22.52
C LEU A 88 -4.80 -9.02 22.25
N SER A 89 -5.64 -10.04 22.43
CA SER A 89 -5.31 -11.43 22.15
C SER A 89 -6.45 -12.06 21.34
N LEU A 90 -6.14 -12.61 20.18
CA LEU A 90 -7.13 -13.15 19.25
C LEU A 90 -6.68 -14.50 18.68
N PRO A 91 -7.63 -15.42 18.37
CA PRO A 91 -7.28 -16.64 17.65
C PRO A 91 -6.62 -16.33 16.31
N THR A 92 -5.46 -16.94 16.04
CA THR A 92 -4.66 -16.73 14.83
C THR A 92 -5.47 -17.00 13.55
N GLU A 93 -6.33 -18.02 13.60
CA GLU A 93 -7.18 -18.52 12.52
C GLU A 93 -8.38 -17.63 12.20
N SER A 94 -8.92 -16.94 13.21
CA SER A 94 -10.12 -16.09 13.07
C SER A 94 -9.78 -14.64 12.70
N GLY A 95 -8.53 -14.21 12.92
CA GLY A 95 -7.93 -13.00 12.36
C GLY A 95 -8.78 -11.73 12.45
N GLY A 96 -8.70 -11.00 13.58
CA GLY A 96 -9.35 -9.69 13.69
C GLY A 96 -8.67 -8.62 12.83
N PHE A 97 -9.41 -7.58 12.43
CA PHE A 97 -8.88 -6.50 11.59
C PHE A 97 -7.59 -5.86 12.13
N ALA A 98 -7.45 -5.74 13.44
CA ALA A 98 -6.24 -5.21 14.07
C ALA A 98 -5.01 -6.10 13.79
N LEU A 99 -5.19 -7.42 13.91
CA LEU A 99 -4.15 -8.40 13.64
C LEU A 99 -3.76 -8.38 12.16
N GLU A 100 -4.74 -8.41 11.25
CA GLU A 100 -4.49 -8.40 9.81
C GLU A 100 -3.82 -7.11 9.33
N SER A 101 -4.14 -5.98 9.96
CA SER A 101 -3.48 -4.69 9.65
C SER A 101 -2.00 -4.74 10.00
N LEU A 102 -1.64 -5.25 11.18
CA LEU A 102 -0.25 -5.37 11.62
C LEU A 102 0.51 -6.45 10.84
N ARG A 103 -0.12 -7.60 10.54
CA ARG A 103 0.45 -8.65 9.66
C ARG A 103 0.79 -8.11 8.28
N ASN A 104 -0.08 -7.27 7.72
CA ASN A 104 0.18 -6.64 6.41
C ASN A 104 1.40 -5.70 6.46
N LEU A 105 1.59 -4.97 7.56
CA LEU A 105 2.77 -4.14 7.77
C LEU A 105 4.04 -4.98 7.96
N GLN A 106 4.00 -6.05 8.76
CA GLN A 106 5.11 -7.01 8.88
C GLN A 106 5.49 -7.60 7.53
N ARG A 107 4.51 -8.08 6.76
CA ARG A 107 4.73 -8.59 5.39
C ARG A 107 5.36 -7.53 4.48
N TYR A 108 4.98 -6.26 4.64
CA TYR A 108 5.59 -5.16 3.89
C TYR A 108 7.07 -4.97 4.25
N ARG A 109 7.44 -5.07 5.55
CA ARG A 109 8.84 -5.09 6.00
C ARG A 109 9.62 -6.23 5.34
N THR A 110 9.07 -7.45 5.35
CA THR A 110 9.69 -8.63 4.71
C THR A 110 9.96 -8.39 3.22
N ILE A 111 8.98 -7.85 2.48
CA ILE A 111 9.11 -7.52 1.05
C ILE A 111 10.18 -6.44 0.81
N ARG A 112 10.34 -5.50 1.75
CA ARG A 112 11.33 -4.42 1.67
C ARG A 112 12.72 -4.82 2.21
N GLY A 113 12.88 -6.03 2.74
CA GLY A 113 14.13 -6.48 3.37
C GLY A 113 14.44 -5.78 4.70
N VAL A 114 13.40 -5.26 5.36
CA VAL A 114 13.48 -4.66 6.70
C VAL A 114 13.20 -5.76 7.73
N PRO A 115 13.92 -5.80 8.88
CA PRO A 115 13.66 -6.75 9.96
C PRO A 115 12.19 -6.67 10.41
N GLU A 116 11.58 -7.82 10.74
CA GLU A 116 10.17 -7.85 11.17
C GLU A 116 10.01 -7.30 12.60
N GLU A 117 11.10 -7.30 13.37
CA GLU A 117 11.18 -6.79 14.71
C GLU A 117 10.99 -5.27 14.77
N GLY A 118 10.50 -4.79 15.92
CA GLY A 118 10.31 -3.35 16.17
C GLY A 118 8.85 -2.93 16.20
N ALA A 119 8.59 -1.84 16.92
CA ALA A 119 7.23 -1.38 17.17
C ALA A 119 6.60 -0.73 15.94
N PHE A 120 5.30 -0.93 15.79
CA PHE A 120 4.42 -0.08 14.98
C PHE A 120 3.89 1.05 15.87
N LEU A 121 3.60 2.22 15.32
CA LEU A 121 3.08 3.35 16.09
C LEU A 121 1.59 3.53 15.78
N LEU A 122 0.74 3.29 16.77
CA LEU A 122 -0.64 3.75 16.71
C LEU A 122 -0.66 5.23 17.09
N ALA A 123 -1.02 6.10 16.16
CA ALA A 123 -0.97 7.55 16.32
C ALA A 123 -2.36 8.17 16.14
N LEU A 124 -2.78 8.97 17.12
CA LEU A 124 -3.87 9.92 16.98
C LEU A 124 -3.30 11.24 16.46
N LYS A 125 -3.79 11.69 15.32
CA LYS A 125 -3.41 12.95 14.69
C LYS A 125 -4.30 14.10 15.20
N ALA A 126 -3.78 15.31 15.21
CA ALA A 126 -4.48 16.52 15.67
C ALA A 126 -5.79 16.81 14.91
N ASP A 127 -5.92 16.30 13.69
CA ASP A 127 -7.15 16.38 12.87
C ASP A 127 -8.18 15.28 13.19
N GLY A 128 -7.92 14.45 14.21
CA GLY A 128 -8.79 13.38 14.67
C GLY A 128 -8.62 12.04 13.94
N ARG A 129 -7.66 11.94 13.00
CA ARG A 129 -7.40 10.66 12.32
C ARG A 129 -6.60 9.72 13.21
N LEU A 130 -7.02 8.46 13.24
CA LEU A 130 -6.27 7.38 13.86
C LEU A 130 -5.54 6.59 12.77
N VAL A 131 -4.23 6.46 12.91
CA VAL A 131 -3.33 5.88 11.91
C VAL A 131 -2.40 4.89 12.58
N VAL A 132 -2.13 3.74 11.95
CA VAL A 132 -1.02 2.86 12.34
C VAL A 132 0.13 3.07 11.38
N GLU A 133 1.29 3.40 11.92
CA GLU A 133 2.49 3.78 11.18
C GLU A 133 3.61 2.77 11.43
N ASP A 134 4.38 2.47 10.40
CA ASP A 134 5.62 1.72 10.50
C ASP A 134 6.81 2.68 10.34
N PRO A 135 7.57 2.98 11.41
CA PRO A 135 8.69 3.92 11.35
C PRO A 135 9.84 3.44 10.45
N GLU A 136 9.98 2.13 10.25
CA GLU A 136 11.07 1.56 9.46
C GLU A 136 10.80 1.65 7.94
N THR A 137 9.52 1.61 7.55
CA THR A 137 9.11 1.65 6.14
C THR A 137 8.37 2.91 5.73
N ASN A 138 8.10 3.81 6.67
CA ASN A 138 7.22 4.99 6.52
C ASN A 138 5.82 4.65 5.97
N ARG A 139 5.37 3.41 6.14
CA ARG A 139 4.04 2.99 5.70
C ARG A 139 3.01 3.38 6.75
N GLN A 140 1.84 3.81 6.29
CA GLN A 140 0.74 4.22 7.16
C GLN A 140 -0.58 3.56 6.72
N VAL A 141 -1.41 3.21 7.70
CA VAL A 141 -2.76 2.68 7.52
C VAL A 141 -3.74 3.62 8.22
N GLU A 142 -4.50 4.41 7.45
CA GLU A 142 -5.57 5.27 7.99
C GLU A 142 -6.80 4.41 8.33
N LEU A 143 -7.11 4.31 9.63
CA LEU A 143 -8.08 3.35 10.13
C LEU A 143 -9.53 3.74 9.79
N ARG A 144 -9.79 5.03 9.62
CA ARG A 144 -11.11 5.56 9.23
C ARG A 144 -11.63 4.97 7.91
N ALA A 145 -10.73 4.62 6.99
CA ALA A 145 -11.09 4.00 5.71
C ALA A 145 -11.75 2.63 5.85
N PHE A 146 -11.64 1.99 7.02
CA PHE A 146 -12.16 0.66 7.31
C PHE A 146 -13.44 0.69 8.17
N GLY A 147 -14.00 1.88 8.41
CA GLY A 147 -15.27 2.07 9.11
C GLY A 147 -15.13 2.20 10.63
N LYS A 148 -16.25 2.59 11.25
CA LYS A 148 -16.34 2.95 12.68
C LYS A 148 -15.90 1.82 13.60
N VAL A 149 -16.45 0.61 13.42
CA VAL A 149 -16.18 -0.54 14.29
C VAL A 149 -14.68 -0.87 14.35
N ASN A 150 -14.02 -0.90 13.20
CA ASN A 150 -12.59 -1.17 13.10
C ASN A 150 -11.74 -0.05 13.72
N THR A 151 -12.15 1.20 13.51
CA THR A 151 -11.48 2.35 14.13
C THR A 151 -11.60 2.31 15.65
N GLU A 152 -12.76 1.93 16.19
CA GLU A 152 -13.01 1.83 17.63
C GLU A 152 -12.16 0.76 18.31
N VAL A 153 -11.90 -0.37 17.63
CA VAL A 153 -10.97 -1.39 18.14
C VAL A 153 -9.61 -0.77 18.43
N PHE A 154 -9.03 -0.07 17.47
CA PHE A 154 -7.74 0.60 17.65
C PHE A 154 -7.80 1.77 18.62
N ALA A 155 -8.89 2.55 18.63
CA ALA A 155 -9.05 3.63 19.59
C ALA A 155 -9.00 3.10 21.04
N GLY A 156 -9.53 1.89 21.29
CA GLY A 156 -9.42 1.22 22.57
C GLY A 156 -7.99 0.77 22.94
N LEU A 157 -7.09 0.66 21.97
CA LEU A 157 -5.67 0.34 22.19
C LEU A 157 -4.80 1.58 22.40
N LEU A 158 -5.31 2.80 22.19
CA LEU A 158 -4.52 4.03 22.33
C LEU A 158 -4.27 4.36 23.81
N ASP A 159 -3.13 4.99 24.09
CA ASP A 159 -2.90 5.64 25.38
C ASP A 159 -3.57 7.01 25.44
N TRP A 160 -4.72 7.07 26.13
CA TRP A 160 -5.46 8.32 26.27
C TRP A 160 -4.92 9.22 27.39
N GLU A 161 -4.04 8.73 28.27
CA GLU A 161 -3.41 9.57 29.30
C GLU A 161 -2.47 10.60 28.67
N GLU A 162 -1.87 10.28 27.53
CA GLU A 162 -1.05 11.21 26.75
C GLU A 162 -1.87 12.33 26.10
N VAL A 163 -3.17 12.10 25.80
CA VAL A 163 -4.05 13.10 25.20
C VAL A 163 -4.50 14.18 26.20
N ILE A 164 -4.61 13.81 27.48
CA ILE A 164 -5.24 14.64 28.52
C ILE A 164 -4.22 15.56 29.22
N ASN A 165 -2.92 15.30 29.07
CA ASN A 165 -1.82 16.10 29.62
C ASN A 165 -1.31 17.16 28.63
#